data_AF-A0AAD3HUI0-F1
#
_entry.id   AF-A0AAD3HUI0-F1
#
_cell.length_a   1.000
_cell.length_b   1.000
_cell.length_c   1.000
_cell.angle_alpha   90.00
_cell.angle_beta   90.00
_cell.angle_gamma   90.00
#
_symmetry.space_group_name_H-M   'P 1'
#
loop_
_entity.id
_entity.type
_entity.pdbx_description
1 polymer ?
#
loop_
_entity_poly.entity_id
_entity_poly.type
_entity_poly.pdbx_seq_one_letter_code
_entity_poly.pdbx_strand_id
1 'polypeptide(L)'
;MAEDCAQQVFIKYASIGKTGVTLANATVDGAKFAKLCRESRLVCGALTPMDVEAIYLRVSKGFSRINYETFLKALAEIAAIKKVSLDALFNKLAEVDPLAATTKADYVRHHDDKSTYTGVYRHGGPRHAAGAK
;
A
#
# COMPACT_ATOMS: atom_id res chain seq x y z
N MET A 1 -17.50 -3.44 20.27
CA MET A 1 -16.67 -4.62 19.96
C MET A 1 -16.08 -4.52 18.56
N ALA A 2 -16.87 -4.36 17.48
CA ALA A 2 -16.34 -4.30 16.11
C ALA A 2 -15.49 -3.06 15.77
N GLU A 3 -15.84 -1.87 16.29
CA GLU A 3 -15.05 -0.65 16.10
C GLU A 3 -13.64 -0.71 16.73
N ASP A 4 -13.51 -1.38 17.88
CA ASP A 4 -12.21 -1.54 18.56
C ASP A 4 -11.26 -2.39 17.71
N CYS A 5 -11.76 -3.48 17.12
CA CYS A 5 -10.98 -4.30 16.19
C CYS A 5 -10.50 -3.48 14.98
N ALA A 6 -11.34 -2.62 14.42
CA ALA A 6 -10.98 -1.76 13.30
C ALA A 6 -9.88 -0.75 13.67
N GLN A 7 -9.95 -0.18 14.88
CA GLN A 7 -8.92 0.71 15.42
C GLN A 7 -7.59 -0.02 15.63
N GLN A 8 -7.62 -1.23 16.19
CA GLN A 8 -6.40 -2.02 16.39
C GLN A 8 -5.72 -2.38 15.07
N VAL A 9 -6.50 -2.80 14.06
CA VAL A 9 -5.97 -3.08 12.72
C VAL A 9 -5.38 -1.81 12.11
N PHE A 10 -6.07 -0.67 12.24
CA PHE A 10 -5.54 0.62 11.76
C PHE A 10 -4.21 1.00 12.42
N ILE A 11 -4.10 0.85 13.74
CA ILE A 11 -2.85 1.13 14.49
C ILE A 11 -1.74 0.16 14.05
N LYS A 12 -2.04 -1.13 13.93
CA LYS A 12 -1.09 -2.15 13.44
C LYS A 12 -0.51 -1.73 12.09
N TYR A 13 -1.35 -1.37 11.13
CA TYR A 13 -0.89 -0.92 9.81
C TYR A 13 -0.16 0.43 9.86
N ALA A 14 -0.61 1.37 10.67
CA ALA A 14 0.06 2.65 10.85
C ALA A 14 1.48 2.49 11.45
N SER A 15 1.68 1.52 12.35
CA SER A 15 2.98 1.16 12.95
C SER A 15 3.95 0.43 12.03
N ILE A 16 3.52 -0.01 10.83
CA ILE A 16 4.44 -0.63 9.87
C ILE A 16 5.54 0.39 9.52
N GLY A 17 6.77 0.06 9.92
CA GLY A 17 7.96 0.91 9.73
C GLY A 17 8.08 2.11 10.69
N LYS A 18 7.25 2.21 11.74
CA LYS A 18 7.30 3.27 12.74
C LYS A 18 7.06 2.75 14.15
N THR A 19 7.93 3.10 15.09
CA THR A 19 7.78 2.74 16.51
C THR A 19 6.93 3.77 17.25
N GLY A 20 6.08 3.35 18.19
CA GLY A 20 5.33 4.26 19.08
C GLY A 20 4.09 4.92 18.46
N VAL A 21 3.49 4.31 17.44
CA VAL A 21 2.26 4.84 16.83
C VAL A 21 1.05 4.55 17.71
N THR A 22 0.35 5.60 18.13
CA THR A 22 -0.93 5.55 18.86
C THR A 22 -2.05 6.10 17.98
N LEU A 23 -3.32 5.84 18.33
CA LEU A 23 -4.48 6.28 17.53
C LEU A 23 -4.45 7.77 17.15
N ALA A 24 -3.95 8.63 18.04
CA ALA A 24 -3.86 10.07 17.83
C ALA A 24 -2.84 10.47 16.73
N ASN A 25 -1.78 9.67 16.55
CA ASN A 25 -0.73 9.90 15.56
C ASN A 25 -0.76 8.86 14.42
N ALA A 26 -1.74 7.96 14.45
CA ALA A 26 -1.89 6.88 13.51
C ALA A 26 -2.33 7.45 12.16
N THR A 27 -1.41 7.38 11.22
CA THR A 27 -1.60 7.84 9.85
C THR A 27 -1.24 6.72 8.91
N VAL A 28 -2.15 6.42 7.99
CA VAL A 28 -1.99 5.38 7.00
C VAL A 28 -1.82 6.06 5.64
N ASP A 29 -0.85 5.60 4.87
CA ASP A 29 -0.63 6.03 3.49
C ASP A 29 -1.41 5.14 2.50
N GLY A 30 -1.54 5.60 1.26
CA GLY A 30 -2.30 4.89 0.23
C GLY A 30 -1.79 3.48 -0.04
N ALA A 31 -0.47 3.27 0.05
CA ALA A 31 0.14 1.95 -0.16
C ALA A 31 -0.25 0.97 0.96
N LYS A 32 -0.20 1.40 2.22
CA LYS A 32 -0.67 0.60 3.37
C LYS A 32 -2.18 0.35 3.32
N PHE A 33 -2.97 1.33 2.91
CA PHE A 33 -4.42 1.18 2.74
C PHE A 33 -4.76 0.16 1.64
N ALA A 34 -4.08 0.24 0.50
CA ALA A 34 -4.20 -0.73 -0.58
C ALA A 34 -3.75 -2.14 -0.13
N LYS A 35 -2.68 -2.23 0.68
CA LYS A 35 -2.24 -3.49 1.28
C LYS A 35 -3.33 -4.11 2.15
N LEU A 36 -3.91 -3.33 3.06
CA LEU A 36 -5.01 -3.76 3.93
C LEU A 36 -6.23 -4.23 3.13
N CYS A 37 -6.63 -3.52 2.07
CA CYS A 37 -7.74 -3.94 1.21
C CYS A 37 -7.46 -5.23 0.43
N ARG A 38 -6.20 -5.47 0.05
CA ARG A 38 -5.76 -6.71 -0.61
C ARG A 38 -5.72 -7.89 0.36
N GLU A 39 -5.12 -7.71 1.54
CA GLU A 39 -4.97 -8.78 2.55
C GLU A 39 -6.33 -9.19 3.14
N SER A 40 -7.25 -8.23 3.30
CA SER A 40 -8.65 -8.51 3.70
C SER A 40 -9.50 -9.18 2.63
N ARG A 41 -8.93 -9.47 1.45
CA ARG A 41 -9.64 -9.99 0.27
C ARG A 41 -10.90 -9.18 -0.03
N LEU A 42 -10.88 -7.88 0.28
CA LEU A 42 -11.99 -6.98 -0.03
C LEU A 42 -12.06 -6.70 -1.53
N VAL A 43 -10.88 -6.64 -2.17
CA VAL A 43 -10.65 -6.55 -3.62
C VAL A 43 -10.94 -7.90 -4.28
N CYS A 44 -12.20 -8.20 -4.56
CA CYS A 44 -12.60 -9.38 -5.32
C CYS A 44 -13.78 -9.07 -6.23
N GLY A 45 -13.63 -9.34 -7.53
CA GLY A 45 -14.67 -9.23 -8.55
C GLY A 45 -15.12 -7.80 -8.84
N ALA A 46 -15.99 -7.26 -7.99
CA ALA A 46 -16.67 -5.96 -8.18
C ALA A 46 -15.85 -4.75 -7.70
N LEU A 47 -14.84 -4.97 -6.86
CA LEU A 47 -13.94 -3.93 -6.37
C LEU A 47 -12.56 -4.19 -6.94
N THR A 48 -12.10 -3.36 -7.86
CA THR A 48 -10.75 -3.47 -8.43
C THR A 48 -9.73 -2.74 -7.55
N PRO A 49 -8.42 -3.07 -7.64
CA PRO A 49 -7.39 -2.29 -6.96
C PRO A 49 -7.39 -0.81 -7.39
N MET A 50 -7.82 -0.50 -8.61
CA MET A 50 -7.97 0.89 -9.07
C MET A 50 -9.12 1.60 -8.35
N ASP A 51 -10.23 0.92 -8.09
CA ASP A 51 -11.35 1.49 -7.32
C ASP A 51 -10.93 1.84 -5.89
N VAL A 52 -10.14 0.96 -5.24
CA VAL A 52 -9.59 1.23 -3.89
C VAL A 52 -8.74 2.49 -3.89
N GLU A 53 -7.87 2.64 -4.89
CA GLU A 53 -7.00 3.80 -5.01
C GLU A 53 -7.79 5.08 -5.35
N ALA A 54 -8.84 4.97 -6.16
CA ALA A 54 -9.76 6.08 -6.44
C ALA A 54 -10.55 6.52 -5.20
N ILE A 55 -10.99 5.58 -4.36
CA ILE A 55 -11.65 5.87 -3.08
C ILE A 55 -10.65 6.56 -2.13
N TYR A 56 -9.43 6.03 -2.04
CA TYR A 56 -8.36 6.66 -1.25
C TYR A 56 -8.12 8.09 -1.71
N LEU A 57 -8.00 8.34 -3.02
CA LEU A 57 -7.76 9.67 -3.58
C LEU A 57 -8.91 10.64 -3.28
N ARG A 58 -10.17 10.20 -3.43
CA ARG A 58 -11.36 10.99 -3.10
C ARG A 58 -11.38 11.42 -1.65
N VAL A 59 -11.01 10.50 -0.77
CA VAL A 59 -11.06 10.67 0.67
C VAL A 59 -9.84 11.44 1.20
N SER A 60 -8.67 11.30 0.56
CA SER A 60 -7.43 11.95 0.98
C SER A 60 -7.36 13.44 0.60
N LYS A 61 -8.21 13.96 -0.31
CA LYS A 61 -8.33 15.39 -0.70
C LYS A 61 -6.99 16.15 -0.82
N GLY A 62 -5.92 15.50 -1.28
CA GLY A 62 -4.59 16.10 -1.47
C GLY A 62 -3.58 15.86 -0.34
N PHE A 63 -3.94 15.21 0.76
CA PHE A 63 -2.99 14.74 1.76
C PHE A 63 -2.35 13.42 1.32
N SER A 64 -1.09 13.19 1.68
CA SER A 64 -0.40 11.92 1.39
C SER A 64 -0.77 10.82 2.41
N ARG A 65 -1.44 11.19 3.51
CA ARG A 65 -1.79 10.33 4.64
C ARG A 65 -3.21 10.60 5.11
N ILE A 66 -3.89 9.54 5.57
CA ILE A 66 -5.24 9.60 6.12
C ILE A 66 -5.27 9.24 7.61
N ASN A 67 -6.16 9.91 8.35
CA ASN A 67 -6.46 9.65 9.76
C ASN A 67 -7.58 8.62 9.89
N TYR A 68 -7.86 8.16 11.11
CA TYR A 68 -8.90 7.15 11.38
C TYR A 68 -10.30 7.58 10.92
N GLU A 69 -10.70 8.84 11.13
CA GLU A 69 -12.01 9.36 10.68
C GLU A 69 -12.17 9.29 9.16
N THR A 70 -11.09 9.61 8.45
CA THR A 70 -10.99 9.59 7.00
C THR A 70 -10.98 8.15 6.49
N PHE A 71 -10.31 7.25 7.20
CA PHE A 71 -10.34 5.81 6.95
C PHE A 71 -11.75 5.22 7.09
N LEU A 72 -12.53 5.61 8.12
CA LEU A 72 -13.92 5.18 8.27
C LEU A 72 -14.80 5.60 7.08
N LYS A 73 -14.61 6.83 6.56
CA LYS A 73 -15.32 7.30 5.36
C LYS A 73 -14.97 6.45 4.13
N ALA A 74 -13.70 6.07 3.96
CA ALA A 74 -13.28 5.18 2.88
C ALA A 74 -13.92 3.79 3.01
N LEU A 75 -13.98 3.22 4.23
CA LEU A 75 -14.66 1.94 4.46
C LEU A 75 -16.16 2.01 4.16
N ALA A 76 -16.82 3.13 4.46
CA ALA A 76 -18.23 3.33 4.13
C ALA A 76 -18.47 3.34 2.61
N GLU A 77 -17.60 4.00 1.84
CA GLU A 77 -17.66 3.95 0.37
C GLU A 77 -17.44 2.53 -0.17
N ILE A 78 -16.48 1.79 0.37
CA ILE A 78 -16.23 0.38 -0.02
C ILE A 78 -17.44 -0.49 0.31
N ALA A 79 -18.05 -0.31 1.49
CA ALA A 79 -19.25 -1.02 1.90
C ALA A 79 -20.42 -0.77 0.95
N ALA A 80 -20.61 0.49 0.52
CA ALA A 80 -21.65 0.87 -0.44
C ALA A 80 -21.43 0.20 -1.82
N ILE A 81 -20.20 0.18 -2.32
CA ILE A 81 -19.86 -0.43 -3.61
C ILE A 81 -20.05 -1.96 -3.57
N LYS A 82 -19.59 -2.59 -2.49
CA LYS A 82 -19.64 -4.05 -2.33
C LYS A 82 -21.00 -4.55 -1.83
N LYS A 83 -21.92 -3.64 -1.47
CA LYS A 83 -23.24 -3.93 -0.88
C LYS A 83 -23.15 -4.86 0.34
N VAL A 84 -22.12 -4.67 1.16
CA VAL A 84 -21.91 -5.42 2.41
C VAL A 84 -22.11 -4.50 3.60
N SER A 85 -22.54 -5.06 4.73
CA SER A 85 -22.63 -4.31 5.99
C SER A 85 -21.23 -3.93 6.51
N LEU A 86 -21.13 -2.75 7.13
CA LEU A 86 -19.90 -2.30 7.78
C LEU A 86 -19.38 -3.31 8.81
N ASP A 87 -20.29 -3.95 9.56
CA ASP A 87 -19.95 -4.99 10.54
C ASP A 87 -19.25 -6.21 9.90
N ALA A 88 -19.76 -6.70 8.77
CA ALA A 88 -19.12 -7.78 8.04
C ALA A 88 -17.72 -7.39 7.54
N LEU A 89 -17.54 -6.10 7.20
CA LEU A 89 -16.28 -5.55 6.76
C LEU A 89 -15.27 -5.44 7.92
N PHE A 90 -15.72 -5.05 9.11
CA PHE A 90 -14.89 -5.04 10.32
C PHE A 90 -14.48 -6.45 10.74
N ASN A 91 -15.38 -7.43 10.69
CA ASN A 91 -15.03 -8.83 10.95
C ASN A 91 -13.96 -9.35 9.96
N LYS A 92 -14.08 -8.99 8.68
CA LYS A 92 -13.06 -9.31 7.67
C LYS A 92 -11.72 -8.63 7.93
N LEU A 93 -11.73 -7.41 8.46
CA LEU A 93 -10.51 -6.69 8.83
C LEU A 93 -9.86 -7.27 10.09
N ALA A 94 -10.65 -7.72 11.06
CA ALA A 94 -10.17 -8.31 12.30
C ALA A 94 -9.38 -9.61 12.07
N GLU A 95 -9.70 -10.36 11.01
CA GLU A 95 -9.00 -11.60 10.63
C GLU A 95 -7.64 -11.34 9.96
N VAL A 96 -7.30 -10.08 9.65
CA VAL A 96 -6.13 -9.72 8.85
C VAL A 96 -4.99 -9.23 9.72
N ASP A 97 -3.86 -9.93 9.67
CA ASP A 97 -2.60 -9.47 10.24
C ASP A 97 -1.66 -8.89 9.18
N PRO A 98 -1.03 -7.72 9.44
CA PRO A 98 -0.16 -7.02 8.47
C PRO A 98 1.14 -7.77 8.11
N LEU A 99 1.43 -8.86 8.81
CA LEU A 99 2.69 -9.60 8.75
C LEU A 99 2.68 -10.74 7.70
N ALA A 100 1.51 -11.10 7.15
CA ALA A 100 1.32 -12.38 6.48
C ALA A 100 1.83 -12.44 5.04
N ALA A 101 1.87 -11.33 4.30
CA ALA A 101 2.29 -11.36 2.90
C ALA A 101 3.44 -10.39 2.60
N THR A 102 4.58 -10.98 2.21
CA THR A 102 5.60 -10.31 1.39
C THR A 102 4.93 -9.71 0.15
N THR A 103 4.89 -8.39 0.06
CA THR A 103 4.43 -7.68 -1.14
C THR A 103 5.42 -7.96 -2.26
N LYS A 104 5.03 -8.77 -3.25
CA LYS A 104 5.75 -8.84 -4.53
C LYS A 104 5.67 -7.47 -5.19
N ALA A 105 6.82 -6.82 -5.37
CA ALA A 105 6.92 -5.60 -6.16
C ALA A 105 6.59 -5.92 -7.63
N ASP A 106 5.85 -5.03 -8.28
CA ASP A 106 5.55 -5.14 -9.71
C ASP A 106 6.80 -4.78 -10.53
N TYR A 107 6.95 -5.37 -11.72
CA TYR A 107 8.19 -5.31 -12.51
C TYR A 107 8.42 -3.90 -13.09
N VAL A 108 9.48 -3.21 -12.61
CA VAL A 108 9.86 -1.88 -13.10
C VAL A 108 10.93 -2.01 -14.19
N ARG A 109 10.50 -1.88 -15.45
CA ARG A 109 11.35 -1.91 -16.67
C ARG A 109 12.60 -1.02 -16.59
N HIS A 110 12.56 0.08 -15.84
CA HIS A 110 13.65 1.07 -15.79
C HIS A 110 14.84 0.68 -14.89
N HIS A 111 14.72 -0.36 -14.06
CA HIS A 111 15.78 -0.74 -13.11
C HIS A 111 16.10 -2.23 -13.02
N ASP A 112 15.20 -3.12 -13.43
CA ASP A 112 15.41 -4.57 -13.33
C ASP A 112 16.07 -5.16 -14.60
N ASP A 113 15.87 -4.52 -15.75
CA ASP A 113 16.34 -5.03 -17.04
C ASP A 113 17.69 -4.42 -17.47
N LYS A 114 18.78 -4.95 -16.90
CA LYS A 114 20.16 -4.58 -17.27
C LYS A 114 20.50 -4.89 -18.73
N SER A 115 19.68 -5.65 -19.45
CA SER A 115 19.92 -5.95 -20.88
C SER A 115 19.68 -4.73 -21.77
N THR A 116 18.97 -3.71 -21.28
CA THR A 116 18.69 -2.46 -22.00
C THR A 116 19.80 -1.42 -21.86
N TYR A 117 20.85 -1.69 -21.06
CA TYR A 117 21.97 -0.77 -20.86
C TYR A 117 22.97 -0.88 -22.01
N THR A 118 22.88 0.03 -22.98
CA THR A 118 23.82 0.14 -24.11
C THR A 118 24.87 1.23 -23.86
N GLY A 119 26.04 1.13 -24.51
CA GLY A 119 27.11 2.14 -24.45
C GLY A 119 28.23 1.85 -23.44
N VAL A 120 28.87 2.91 -22.92
CA VAL A 120 30.13 2.88 -22.14
C VAL A 120 30.05 2.01 -20.88
N TYR A 121 28.86 1.85 -20.32
CA TYR A 121 28.59 1.05 -19.13
C TYR A 121 28.79 -0.46 -19.34
N ARG A 122 28.67 -0.95 -20.59
CA ARG A 122 28.92 -2.35 -20.97
C ARG A 122 30.39 -2.60 -21.35
N HIS A 123 31.05 -1.61 -21.93
CA HIS A 123 32.38 -1.78 -22.55
C HIS A 123 33.55 -1.15 -21.78
N GLY A 124 33.28 -0.39 -20.71
CA GLY A 124 34.31 0.36 -19.98
C GLY A 124 34.81 1.55 -20.79
N GLY A 125 35.03 2.69 -20.13
CA GLY A 125 35.57 3.89 -20.77
C GLY A 125 36.96 3.66 -21.40
N PRO A 126 37.42 4.58 -22.26
CA PRO A 126 38.70 4.43 -22.96
C PRO A 126 39.85 4.24 -21.97
N ARG A 127 40.51 3.09 -22.03
CA ARG A 127 41.73 2.83 -21.26
C ARG A 127 42.86 3.62 -21.91
N HIS A 128 43.40 4.59 -21.19
CA HIS A 128 44.64 5.26 -21.59
C HIS A 128 45.74 4.21 -21.66
N ALA A 129 46.15 3.82 -22.87
CA ALA A 129 47.35 3.03 -23.10
C ALA A 129 48.56 3.93 -22.82
N ALA A 130 48.92 4.05 -21.54
CA ALA A 130 50.23 4.50 -21.14
C ALA A 130 51.24 3.39 -21.47
N GLY A 131 52.17 3.68 -22.38
CA GLY A 131 53.41 2.94 -22.56
C GLY A 131 53.39 1.88 -23.67
N ALA A 132 53.82 2.28 -24.86
CA ALA A 132 54.56 1.41 -25.76
C ALA A 132 55.83 2.17 -26.21
N LYS A 133 56.95 1.46 -26.09
CA LYS A 133 58.34 1.88 -26.17
C LYS A 133 58.74 2.44 -27.53
#